data_AF-H2MYJ3-F1
#
_entry.id   AF-H2MYJ3-F1
#
_cell.length_a   1.000
_cell.length_b   1.000
_cell.length_c   1.000
_cell.angle_alpha   90.00
_cell.angle_beta   90.00
_cell.angle_gamma   90.00
#
_symmetry.space_group_name_H-M   'P 1'
#
loop_
_entity.id
_entity.type
_entity.pdbx_description
1 polymer ?
#
loop_
_entity_poly.entity_id
_entity_poly.type
_entity_poly.pdbx_seq_one_letter_code
_entity_poly.pdbx_strand_id
1 'polypeptide(L)'
;MEMEASHMLEAALEQMDDIIAGSKAMEFSCSTCDLQIVQLAEDLKLALELQPNQERDHLRAQLPTETAQTLMDWLQSGVNFCSPANNETYQDRLLRLEGDKESLVLQVSVLTDQVEAQGEKIRDLESSLEEHRQKLASTEEMLQQELMSRTSLETQKLDLMDEVSYLKLKLVSMEDLDCRLNLLEILHKELQETVKTLSNDTARLSEENRSIKETLLDLQARSMRDNLVIAGIPEEAGEDPENIVNSFIEVHLKLPKEEVQKISFHRVHRLGGKRPDNQRPRPIVAKFEHYKQKELVKSRGRELKDTHYSVNDQFPGEILRRRKILFPLRRKHLSAGARAVVAVDKLFFERQAVPGP
;
A
#
# COMPACT_ATOMS: atom_id res chain seq x y z
N MET A 1 -30.33 -40.48 -15.74
CA MET A 1 -31.64 -39.97 -15.25
C MET A 1 -32.09 -38.74 -16.04
N GLU A 2 -31.22 -37.78 -16.38
CA GLU A 2 -31.59 -36.63 -17.23
C GLU A 2 -31.92 -37.00 -18.70
N MET A 3 -31.31 -38.05 -19.24
CA MET A 3 -31.52 -38.49 -20.64
C MET A 3 -32.92 -39.08 -20.90
N GLU A 4 -33.57 -39.63 -19.86
CA GLU A 4 -34.92 -40.25 -19.96
C GLU A 4 -36.03 -39.18 -20.00
N ALA A 5 -35.83 -38.07 -19.29
CA ALA A 5 -36.79 -36.96 -19.27
C ALA A 5 -36.80 -36.19 -20.60
N SER A 6 -35.64 -36.00 -21.22
CA SER A 6 -35.53 -35.33 -22.54
C SER A 6 -36.21 -36.16 -23.64
N HIS A 7 -36.04 -37.48 -23.64
CA HIS A 7 -36.63 -38.38 -24.63
C HIS A 7 -38.17 -38.49 -24.48
N MET A 8 -38.69 -38.40 -23.25
CA MET A 8 -40.15 -38.34 -23.05
C MET A 8 -40.76 -37.03 -23.55
N LEU A 9 -40.05 -35.91 -23.38
CA LEU A 9 -40.52 -34.60 -23.86
C LEU A 9 -40.54 -34.54 -25.41
N GLU A 10 -39.50 -35.09 -26.05
CA GLU A 10 -39.40 -35.18 -27.51
C GLU A 10 -40.51 -36.04 -28.12
N ALA A 11 -40.77 -37.22 -27.56
CA ALA A 11 -41.85 -38.10 -28.01
C ALA A 11 -43.25 -37.49 -27.82
N ALA A 12 -43.44 -36.68 -26.78
CA ALA A 12 -44.72 -35.98 -26.55
C ALA A 12 -44.95 -34.85 -27.55
N LEU A 13 -43.90 -34.13 -27.95
CA LEU A 13 -43.99 -33.08 -28.97
C LEU A 13 -44.25 -33.67 -30.36
N GLU A 14 -43.63 -34.80 -30.70
CA GLU A 14 -43.88 -35.51 -31.97
C GLU A 14 -45.34 -36.02 -32.08
N GLN A 15 -45.91 -36.48 -30.97
CA GLN A 15 -47.33 -36.86 -30.90
C GLN A 15 -48.30 -35.69 -31.10
N MET A 16 -47.93 -34.48 -30.66
CA MET A 16 -48.74 -33.28 -30.86
C MET A 16 -48.68 -32.80 -32.31
N ASP A 17 -47.51 -32.89 -32.95
CA ASP A 17 -47.34 -32.58 -34.37
C ASP A 17 -48.14 -33.53 -35.27
N ASP A 18 -48.21 -34.84 -34.96
CA ASP A 18 -49.02 -35.80 -35.70
C ASP A 18 -50.54 -35.53 -35.64
N ILE A 19 -51.01 -34.93 -34.54
CA ILE A 19 -52.42 -34.54 -34.36
C ILE A 19 -52.71 -33.23 -35.11
N ILE A 20 -51.78 -32.26 -35.08
CA ILE A 20 -51.94 -30.96 -35.76
C ILE A 20 -51.76 -31.08 -37.28
N ALA A 21 -50.89 -31.98 -37.75
CA ALA A 21 -50.67 -32.26 -39.17
C ALA A 21 -51.84 -33.01 -39.86
N GLY A 22 -52.87 -33.41 -39.09
CA GLY A 22 -54.03 -34.10 -39.64
C GLY A 22 -53.77 -35.55 -40.09
N SER A 23 -52.63 -36.13 -39.71
CA SER A 23 -52.21 -37.49 -40.09
C SER A 23 -53.09 -38.60 -39.49
N LYS A 24 -54.02 -38.26 -38.59
CA LYS A 24 -54.95 -39.19 -37.94
C LYS A 24 -56.38 -38.65 -37.90
N ALA A 25 -56.93 -38.36 -39.07
CA ALA A 25 -58.37 -38.17 -39.24
C ALA A 25 -58.91 -39.09 -40.36
N MET A 26 -59.80 -39.99 -39.95
CA MET A 26 -60.99 -40.42 -40.68
C MET A 26 -60.81 -41.38 -41.89
N GLU A 27 -60.88 -42.69 -41.62
CA GLU A 27 -61.60 -43.63 -42.50
C GLU A 27 -62.95 -43.96 -41.85
N PHE A 28 -63.90 -43.01 -41.90
CA PHE A 28 -65.32 -43.34 -41.86
C PHE A 28 -65.76 -43.49 -43.30
N SER A 29 -65.74 -44.73 -43.77
CA SER A 29 -66.33 -45.08 -45.05
C SER A 29 -67.85 -44.93 -44.97
N CYS A 30 -68.35 -43.98 -45.76
CA CYS A 30 -69.46 -44.19 -46.66
C CYS A 30 -70.87 -44.39 -46.04
N SER A 31 -71.50 -43.30 -45.58
CA SER A 31 -72.94 -43.06 -45.77
C SER A 31 -73.28 -42.66 -47.23
N THR A 32 -72.31 -42.75 -48.15
CA THR A 32 -72.41 -42.36 -49.55
C THR A 32 -73.01 -43.42 -50.47
N CYS A 33 -73.23 -44.67 -50.01
CA CYS A 33 -73.87 -45.71 -50.84
C CYS A 33 -75.35 -45.42 -51.13
N ASP A 34 -76.12 -44.93 -50.15
CA ASP A 34 -77.58 -44.76 -50.30
C ASP A 34 -77.96 -43.55 -51.15
N LEU A 35 -77.17 -42.47 -51.11
CA LEU A 35 -77.35 -41.28 -51.95
C LEU A 35 -76.93 -41.52 -53.41
N GLN A 36 -75.90 -42.34 -53.65
CA GLN A 36 -75.45 -42.67 -55.01
C GLN A 36 -76.49 -43.50 -55.78
N ILE A 37 -77.18 -44.42 -55.12
CA ILE A 37 -78.22 -45.25 -55.77
C ILE A 37 -79.43 -44.39 -56.19
N VAL A 38 -79.85 -43.45 -55.34
CA VAL A 38 -80.97 -42.54 -55.64
C VAL A 38 -80.59 -41.56 -56.76
N GLN A 39 -79.37 -41.01 -56.74
CA GLN A 39 -78.87 -40.12 -57.78
C GLN A 39 -78.78 -40.82 -59.15
N LEU A 40 -78.24 -42.05 -59.18
CA LEU A 40 -78.15 -42.86 -60.40
C LEU A 40 -79.53 -43.25 -60.96
N ALA A 41 -80.52 -43.46 -60.09
CA ALA A 41 -81.90 -43.73 -60.49
C ALA A 41 -82.59 -42.50 -61.10
N GLU A 42 -82.31 -41.30 -60.57
CA GLU A 42 -82.79 -40.03 -61.15
C GLU A 42 -82.11 -39.72 -62.48
N ASP A 43 -80.80 -39.95 -62.59
CA ASP A 43 -80.03 -39.78 -63.83
C ASP A 43 -80.52 -40.75 -64.93
N LEU A 44 -80.83 -42.00 -64.57
CA LEU A 44 -81.43 -42.98 -65.50
C LEU A 44 -82.83 -42.53 -65.96
N LYS A 45 -83.65 -41.99 -65.05
CA LYS A 45 -84.98 -41.46 -65.39
C LYS A 45 -84.88 -40.29 -66.36
N LEU A 46 -84.00 -39.33 -66.09
CA LEU A 46 -83.77 -38.17 -66.97
C LEU A 46 -83.22 -38.59 -68.34
N ALA A 47 -82.26 -39.52 -68.37
CA ALA A 47 -81.71 -40.05 -69.62
C ALA A 47 -82.76 -40.77 -70.47
N LEU A 48 -83.70 -41.49 -69.84
CA LEU A 48 -84.83 -42.11 -70.53
C LEU A 48 -85.86 -41.07 -71.00
N GLU A 49 -86.09 -40.00 -70.22
CA GLU A 49 -87.02 -38.91 -70.55
C GLU A 49 -86.65 -38.10 -71.80
N LEU A 50 -85.36 -38.00 -72.10
CA LEU A 50 -84.82 -37.26 -73.25
C LEU A 50 -84.76 -38.04 -74.58
N GLN A 51 -85.14 -39.32 -74.61
CA GLN A 51 -85.11 -40.15 -75.82
C GLN A 51 -86.45 -40.15 -76.58
N PRO A 52 -86.44 -40.15 -77.93
CA PRO A 52 -87.67 -40.19 -78.74
C PRO A 52 -88.44 -41.51 -78.55
N ASN A 53 -89.78 -41.44 -78.51
CA ASN A 53 -90.67 -42.54 -78.11
C ASN A 53 -90.40 -43.89 -78.81
N GLN A 54 -89.94 -43.87 -80.06
CA GLN A 54 -89.68 -45.08 -80.85
C GLN A 54 -88.53 -45.95 -80.29
N GLU A 55 -87.53 -45.34 -79.64
CA GLU A 55 -86.41 -46.06 -79.01
C GLU A 55 -86.75 -46.53 -77.58
N ARG A 56 -87.67 -45.84 -76.89
CA ARG A 56 -88.14 -46.23 -75.54
C ARG A 56 -88.89 -47.56 -75.56
N ASP A 57 -89.67 -47.81 -76.62
CA ASP A 57 -90.39 -49.07 -76.78
C ASP A 57 -89.45 -50.21 -77.20
N HIS A 58 -88.37 -49.92 -77.95
CA HIS A 58 -87.28 -50.87 -78.22
C HIS A 58 -86.49 -51.22 -76.95
N LEU A 59 -86.21 -50.25 -76.07
CA LEU A 59 -85.56 -50.48 -74.78
C LEU A 59 -86.46 -51.25 -73.80
N ARG A 60 -87.78 -50.98 -73.78
CA ARG A 60 -88.75 -51.77 -73.01
C ARG A 60 -88.83 -53.23 -73.48
N ALA A 61 -88.69 -53.47 -74.79
CA ALA A 61 -88.67 -54.81 -75.35
C ALA A 61 -87.36 -55.59 -75.07
N GLN A 62 -86.29 -54.90 -74.64
CA GLN A 62 -85.01 -55.50 -74.25
C GLN A 62 -84.90 -55.82 -72.76
N LEU A 63 -85.83 -55.34 -71.92
CA LEU A 63 -85.93 -55.77 -70.53
C LEU A 63 -86.63 -57.13 -70.44
N PRO A 64 -86.00 -58.16 -69.84
CA PRO A 64 -86.67 -59.42 -69.57
C PRO A 64 -87.95 -59.17 -68.76
N THR A 65 -89.08 -59.73 -69.20
CA THR A 65 -90.41 -59.53 -68.60
C THR A 65 -90.42 -59.84 -67.10
N GLU A 66 -89.58 -60.79 -66.68
CA GLU A 66 -89.38 -61.22 -65.29
C GLU A 66 -88.75 -60.12 -64.41
N THR A 67 -87.86 -59.29 -64.97
CA THR A 67 -87.22 -58.15 -64.27
C THR A 67 -88.19 -56.98 -64.11
N ALA A 68 -89.03 -56.72 -65.11
CA ALA A 68 -90.07 -55.70 -65.04
C ALA A 68 -91.17 -56.08 -64.03
N GLN A 69 -91.54 -57.37 -63.96
CA GLN A 69 -92.49 -57.88 -62.96
C GLN A 69 -91.93 -57.84 -61.55
N THR A 70 -90.68 -58.23 -61.33
CA THR A 70 -90.04 -58.12 -60.01
C THR A 70 -89.91 -56.68 -59.52
N LEU A 71 -89.65 -55.71 -60.40
CA LEU A 71 -89.66 -54.28 -60.04
C LEU A 71 -91.08 -53.76 -59.75
N MET A 72 -92.09 -54.22 -60.49
CA MET A 72 -93.50 -53.89 -60.22
C MET A 72 -93.99 -54.52 -58.91
N ASP A 73 -93.62 -55.77 -58.63
CA ASP A 73 -93.92 -56.46 -57.37
C ASP A 73 -93.16 -55.83 -56.19
N TRP A 74 -91.93 -55.34 -56.42
CA TRP A 74 -91.17 -54.59 -55.42
C TRP A 74 -91.79 -53.22 -55.15
N LEU A 75 -92.25 -52.50 -56.17
CA LEU A 75 -92.98 -51.22 -56.00
C LEU A 75 -94.36 -51.42 -55.37
N GLN A 76 -95.07 -52.52 -55.66
CA GLN A 76 -96.37 -52.84 -55.06
C GLN A 76 -96.24 -53.41 -53.63
N SER A 77 -95.14 -54.11 -53.31
CA SER A 77 -94.84 -54.61 -51.96
C SER A 77 -94.13 -53.57 -51.08
N GLY A 78 -93.39 -52.63 -51.66
CA GLY A 78 -92.62 -51.59 -50.95
C GLY A 78 -93.46 -50.44 -50.41
N VAL A 79 -94.73 -50.33 -50.81
CA VAL A 79 -95.66 -49.29 -50.33
C VAL A 79 -96.39 -49.70 -49.03
N ASN A 80 -96.17 -50.93 -48.53
CA ASN A 80 -96.86 -51.47 -47.34
C ASN A 80 -96.00 -51.69 -46.08
N PHE A 81 -94.76 -51.17 -46.02
CA PHE A 81 -93.93 -51.17 -44.79
C PHE A 81 -93.88 -49.81 -44.10
N CYS A 82 -95.06 -49.23 -43.81
CA CYS A 82 -95.24 -48.30 -42.68
C CYS A 82 -96.74 -48.03 -42.42
N SER A 83 -97.50 -49.07 -42.06
CA SER A 83 -98.76 -48.87 -41.35
C SER A 83 -98.45 -49.04 -39.85
N PRO A 84 -98.48 -47.98 -39.03
CA PRO A 84 -98.43 -48.13 -37.59
C PRO A 84 -99.69 -48.90 -37.17
N ALA A 85 -99.50 -50.02 -36.49
CA ALA A 85 -100.56 -50.73 -35.81
C ALA A 85 -101.08 -49.83 -34.67
N ASN A 86 -102.03 -48.95 -34.98
CA ASN A 86 -103.06 -48.36 -34.12
C ASN A 86 -103.80 -47.28 -34.91
N ASN A 87 -105.14 -47.31 -34.93
CA ASN A 87 -105.99 -46.33 -35.63
C ASN A 87 -105.83 -44.91 -35.05
N GLU A 88 -104.91 -44.13 -35.59
CA GLU A 88 -104.80 -42.67 -35.36
C GLU A 88 -105.22 -41.90 -36.60
N THR A 89 -106.10 -40.92 -36.41
CA THR A 89 -106.50 -39.96 -37.45
C THR A 89 -105.32 -39.06 -37.79
N TYR A 90 -105.10 -38.70 -39.06
CA TYR A 90 -103.97 -37.83 -39.47
C TYR A 90 -103.86 -36.53 -38.65
N GLN A 91 -104.99 -36.02 -38.18
CA GLN A 91 -105.09 -34.83 -37.34
C GLN A 91 -104.52 -35.05 -35.93
N ASP A 92 -104.70 -36.24 -35.34
CA ASP A 92 -104.15 -36.60 -34.03
C ASP A 92 -102.62 -36.76 -34.09
N ARG A 93 -102.11 -37.29 -35.21
CA ARG A 93 -100.66 -37.36 -35.46
C ARG A 93 -100.02 -35.98 -35.59
N LEU A 94 -100.73 -35.02 -36.21
CA LEU A 94 -100.28 -33.64 -36.37
C LEU A 94 -100.24 -32.91 -35.01
N LEU A 95 -101.29 -33.04 -34.20
CA LEU A 95 -101.34 -32.46 -32.85
C LEU A 95 -100.26 -33.04 -31.92
N ARG A 96 -99.98 -34.35 -32.00
CA ARG A 96 -98.88 -34.97 -31.25
C ARG A 96 -97.53 -34.44 -31.71
N LEU A 97 -97.28 -34.36 -33.01
CA LEU A 97 -96.03 -33.82 -33.55
C LEU A 97 -95.85 -32.33 -33.22
N GLU A 98 -96.93 -31.57 -33.14
CA GLU A 98 -96.92 -30.18 -32.66
C GLU A 98 -96.57 -30.10 -31.17
N GLY A 99 -97.14 -30.97 -30.32
CA GLY A 99 -96.77 -31.08 -28.91
C GLY A 99 -95.32 -31.53 -28.70
N ASP A 100 -94.83 -32.49 -29.49
CA ASP A 100 -93.43 -32.94 -29.48
C ASP A 100 -92.49 -31.81 -29.94
N LYS A 101 -92.89 -31.04 -30.97
CA LYS A 101 -92.17 -29.84 -31.42
C LYS A 101 -92.09 -28.79 -30.31
N GLU A 102 -93.19 -28.50 -29.62
CA GLU A 102 -93.21 -27.55 -28.49
C GLU A 102 -92.35 -28.04 -27.31
N SER A 103 -92.38 -29.34 -27.00
CA SER A 103 -91.52 -29.96 -25.99
C SER A 103 -90.03 -29.87 -26.36
N LEU A 104 -89.70 -30.15 -27.61
CA LEU A 104 -88.33 -30.02 -28.11
C LEU A 104 -87.84 -28.57 -28.08
N VAL A 105 -88.71 -27.61 -28.43
CA VAL A 105 -88.40 -26.18 -28.32
C VAL A 105 -88.07 -25.79 -26.88
N LEU A 106 -88.85 -26.25 -25.89
CA LEU A 106 -88.55 -26.02 -24.47
C LEU A 106 -87.22 -26.66 -24.05
N GLN A 107 -86.95 -27.90 -24.49
CA GLN A 107 -85.68 -28.57 -24.19
C GLN A 107 -84.49 -27.83 -24.78
N VAL A 108 -84.60 -27.36 -26.03
CA VAL A 108 -83.59 -26.52 -26.67
C VAL A 108 -83.43 -25.20 -25.92
N SER A 109 -84.51 -24.56 -25.45
CA SER A 109 -84.43 -23.34 -24.64
C SER A 109 -83.68 -23.57 -23.33
N VAL A 110 -84.01 -24.61 -22.56
CA VAL A 110 -83.33 -24.93 -21.29
C VAL A 110 -81.85 -25.24 -21.52
N LEU A 111 -81.52 -26.00 -22.57
CA LEU A 111 -80.13 -26.28 -22.93
C LEU A 111 -79.39 -25.00 -23.36
N THR A 112 -80.08 -24.09 -24.05
CA THR A 112 -79.53 -22.78 -24.44
C THR A 112 -79.20 -21.95 -23.19
N ASP A 113 -80.13 -21.82 -22.26
CA ASP A 113 -79.92 -21.09 -20.99
C ASP A 113 -78.79 -21.74 -20.16
N GLN A 114 -78.71 -23.08 -20.14
CA GLN A 114 -77.66 -23.81 -19.43
C GLN A 114 -76.28 -23.58 -20.07
N VAL A 115 -76.19 -23.60 -21.40
CA VAL A 115 -74.95 -23.29 -22.13
C VAL A 115 -74.56 -21.84 -21.92
N GLU A 116 -75.52 -20.92 -21.91
CA GLU A 116 -75.28 -19.50 -21.62
C GLU A 116 -74.74 -19.31 -20.20
N ALA A 117 -75.38 -19.89 -19.18
CA ALA A 117 -74.94 -19.86 -17.78
C ALA A 117 -73.55 -20.47 -17.59
N GLN A 118 -73.25 -21.58 -18.29
CA GLN A 118 -71.91 -22.16 -18.29
C GLN A 118 -70.89 -21.25 -18.98
N GLY A 119 -71.29 -20.59 -20.07
CA GLY A 119 -70.48 -19.57 -20.73
C GLY A 119 -70.16 -18.40 -19.80
N GLU A 120 -71.11 -17.94 -19.00
CA GLU A 120 -70.87 -16.88 -17.99
C GLU A 120 -69.87 -17.35 -16.94
N LYS A 121 -70.06 -18.56 -16.39
CA LYS A 121 -69.14 -19.12 -15.40
C LYS A 121 -67.72 -19.27 -15.93
N ILE A 122 -67.57 -19.67 -17.20
CA ILE A 122 -66.25 -19.75 -17.85
C ILE A 122 -65.63 -18.35 -17.93
N ARG A 123 -66.38 -17.33 -18.36
CA ARG A 123 -65.89 -15.95 -18.41
C ARG A 123 -65.44 -15.42 -17.05
N ASP A 124 -66.19 -15.70 -15.98
CA ASP A 124 -65.83 -15.27 -14.62
C ASP A 124 -64.54 -15.96 -14.14
N LEU A 125 -64.39 -17.27 -14.43
CA LEU A 125 -63.18 -18.02 -14.11
C LEU A 125 -61.97 -17.53 -14.90
N GLU A 126 -62.15 -17.20 -16.18
CA GLU A 126 -61.10 -16.59 -17.02
C GLU A 126 -60.68 -15.22 -16.48
N SER A 127 -61.64 -14.37 -16.08
CA SER A 127 -61.35 -13.06 -15.48
C SER A 127 -60.60 -13.17 -14.16
N SER A 128 -61.01 -14.11 -13.29
CA SER A 128 -60.35 -14.37 -12.01
C SER A 128 -58.93 -14.92 -12.21
N LEU A 129 -58.76 -15.85 -13.16
CA LEU A 129 -57.46 -16.39 -13.53
C LEU A 129 -56.51 -15.29 -14.01
N GLU A 130 -57.02 -14.36 -14.83
CA GLU A 130 -56.22 -13.24 -15.32
C GLU A 130 -55.82 -12.27 -14.21
N GLU A 131 -56.73 -11.95 -13.28
CA GLU A 131 -56.40 -11.14 -12.10
C GLU A 131 -55.31 -11.80 -11.24
N HIS A 132 -55.40 -13.12 -11.03
CA HIS A 132 -54.39 -13.88 -10.32
C HIS A 132 -53.04 -13.90 -11.05
N ARG A 133 -53.04 -14.02 -12.39
CA ARG A 133 -51.82 -13.90 -13.21
C ARG A 133 -51.17 -12.52 -13.06
N GLN A 134 -51.95 -11.45 -13.12
CA GLN A 134 -51.44 -10.09 -12.94
C GLN A 134 -50.87 -9.85 -11.55
N LYS A 135 -51.54 -10.38 -10.50
CA LYS A 135 -51.02 -10.34 -9.13
C LYS A 135 -49.71 -11.10 -8.99
N LEU A 136 -49.63 -12.30 -9.57
CA LEU A 136 -48.41 -13.10 -9.57
C LEU A 136 -47.26 -12.34 -10.23
N ALA A 137 -47.48 -11.79 -11.43
CA ALA A 137 -46.49 -10.98 -12.14
C ALA A 137 -46.02 -9.76 -11.31
N SER A 138 -46.94 -9.04 -10.68
CA SER A 138 -46.59 -7.90 -9.83
C SER A 138 -45.76 -8.30 -8.60
N THR A 139 -46.08 -9.43 -7.96
CA THR A 139 -45.29 -9.93 -6.82
C THR A 139 -43.92 -10.46 -7.25
N GLU A 140 -43.81 -11.03 -8.45
CA GLU A 140 -42.55 -11.50 -9.01
C GLU A 140 -41.62 -10.33 -9.33
N GLU A 141 -42.13 -9.25 -9.94
CA GLU A 141 -41.38 -8.02 -10.17
C GLU A 141 -40.86 -7.40 -8.87
N MET A 142 -41.72 -7.32 -7.84
CA MET A 142 -41.33 -6.81 -6.52
C MET A 142 -40.23 -7.68 -5.88
N LEU A 143 -40.36 -9.00 -5.96
CA LEU A 143 -39.34 -9.93 -5.45
C LEU A 143 -38.01 -9.78 -6.19
N GLN A 144 -38.06 -9.62 -7.52
CA GLN A 144 -36.87 -9.40 -8.33
C GLN A 144 -36.19 -8.08 -7.94
N GLN A 145 -36.94 -7.01 -7.73
CA GLN A 145 -36.41 -5.73 -7.26
C GLN A 145 -35.75 -5.86 -5.88
N GLU A 146 -36.39 -6.55 -4.93
CA GLU A 146 -35.84 -6.80 -3.60
C GLU A 146 -34.56 -7.65 -3.66
N LEU A 147 -34.49 -8.63 -4.55
CA LEU A 147 -33.29 -9.43 -4.76
C LEU A 147 -32.12 -8.60 -5.30
N MET A 148 -32.39 -7.69 -6.25
CA MET A 148 -31.38 -6.75 -6.75
C MET A 148 -30.91 -5.76 -5.67
N SER A 149 -31.83 -5.25 -4.85
CA SER A 149 -31.50 -4.39 -3.72
C SER A 149 -30.65 -5.13 -2.67
N ARG A 150 -31.07 -6.35 -2.29
CA ARG A 150 -30.36 -7.20 -1.33
C ARG A 150 -28.94 -7.52 -1.80
N THR A 151 -28.77 -7.89 -3.07
CA THR A 151 -27.44 -8.18 -3.63
C THR A 151 -26.54 -6.94 -3.64
N SER A 152 -27.09 -5.76 -3.95
CA SER A 152 -26.35 -4.49 -3.85
C SER A 152 -25.96 -4.13 -2.42
N LEU A 153 -26.82 -4.37 -1.43
CA LEU A 153 -26.49 -4.11 -0.03
C LEU A 153 -25.47 -5.11 0.51
N GLU A 154 -25.55 -6.37 0.09
CA GLU A 154 -24.62 -7.41 0.48
C GLU A 154 -23.21 -7.15 -0.05
N THR A 155 -23.07 -6.67 -1.29
CA THR A 155 -21.78 -6.25 -1.85
C THR A 155 -21.19 -5.06 -1.08
N GLN A 156 -21.98 -4.01 -0.82
CA GLN A 156 -21.52 -2.87 0.00
C GLN A 156 -21.11 -3.28 1.42
N LYS A 157 -21.82 -4.24 2.03
CA LYS A 157 -21.46 -4.77 3.35
C LYS A 157 -20.08 -5.44 3.30
N LEU A 158 -19.78 -6.21 2.26
CA LEU A 158 -18.47 -6.86 2.09
C LEU A 158 -17.37 -5.82 1.91
N ASP A 159 -17.57 -4.81 1.06
CA ASP A 159 -16.60 -3.72 0.86
C ASP A 159 -16.28 -2.98 2.18
N LEU A 160 -17.30 -2.70 2.99
CA LEU A 160 -17.12 -2.09 4.31
C LEU A 160 -16.39 -3.01 5.29
N MET A 161 -16.64 -4.32 5.25
CA MET A 161 -15.92 -5.30 6.07
C MET A 161 -14.44 -5.36 5.69
N ASP A 162 -14.13 -5.25 4.40
CA ASP A 162 -12.74 -5.20 3.90
C ASP A 162 -12.04 -3.90 4.34
N GLU A 163 -12.69 -2.75 4.22
CA GLU A 163 -12.15 -1.46 4.68
C GLU A 163 -11.90 -1.46 6.19
N VAL A 164 -12.86 -1.97 6.99
CA VAL A 164 -12.68 -2.12 8.44
C VAL A 164 -11.51 -3.04 8.76
N SER A 165 -11.33 -4.12 8.02
CA SER A 165 -10.20 -5.05 8.21
C SER A 165 -8.87 -4.38 7.86
N TYR A 166 -8.82 -3.61 6.78
CA TYR A 166 -7.66 -2.81 6.40
C TYR A 166 -7.30 -1.76 7.47
N LEU A 167 -8.29 -1.02 7.96
CA LEU A 167 -8.09 -0.01 9.01
C LEU A 167 -7.60 -0.63 10.33
N LYS A 168 -8.09 -1.82 10.70
CA LYS A 168 -7.59 -2.57 11.87
C LYS A 168 -6.11 -2.93 11.71
N LEU A 169 -5.68 -3.41 10.55
CA LEU A 169 -4.27 -3.70 10.29
C LEU A 169 -3.40 -2.43 10.40
N LYS A 170 -3.89 -1.31 9.87
CA LYS A 170 -3.20 -0.02 9.97
C LYS A 170 -3.10 0.48 11.40
N LEU A 171 -4.14 0.28 12.22
CA LEU A 171 -4.14 0.63 13.64
C LEU A 171 -3.05 -0.16 14.40
N VAL A 172 -2.99 -1.47 14.21
CA VAL A 172 -1.95 -2.33 14.83
C VAL A 172 -0.55 -1.88 14.42
N SER A 173 -0.34 -1.56 13.14
CA SER A 173 0.95 -1.03 12.68
C SER A 173 1.30 0.32 13.31
N MET A 174 0.31 1.17 13.59
CA MET A 174 0.52 2.46 14.24
C MET A 174 0.87 2.29 15.73
N GLU A 175 0.22 1.35 16.42
CA GLU A 175 0.52 1.00 17.81
C GLU A 175 1.93 0.41 17.97
N ASP A 176 2.41 -0.40 17.02
CA ASP A 176 3.81 -0.87 17.00
C ASP A 176 4.80 0.30 16.85
N LEU A 177 4.51 1.24 15.94
CA LEU A 177 5.34 2.42 15.75
C LEU A 177 5.40 3.28 17.02
N ASP A 178 4.26 3.45 17.71
CA ASP A 178 4.19 4.20 18.97
C ASP A 178 5.05 3.54 20.07
N CYS A 179 4.98 2.21 20.20
CA CYS A 179 5.86 1.46 21.09
C CYS A 179 7.35 1.70 20.79
N ARG A 180 7.73 1.70 19.50
CA ARG A 180 9.11 1.93 19.08
C ARG A 180 9.56 3.37 19.33
N LEU A 181 8.68 4.36 19.16
CA LEU A 181 8.96 5.76 19.46
C LEU A 181 9.19 5.96 20.97
N ASN A 182 8.34 5.37 21.81
CA ASN A 182 8.49 5.42 23.26
C ASN A 182 9.84 4.82 23.72
N LEU A 183 10.23 3.67 23.15
CA LEU A 183 11.54 3.08 23.43
C LEU A 183 12.69 3.99 22.99
N LEU A 184 12.58 4.60 21.81
CA LEU A 184 13.59 5.51 21.29
C LEU A 184 13.73 6.77 22.17
N GLU A 185 12.64 7.26 22.75
CA GLU A 185 12.66 8.38 23.68
C GLU A 185 13.38 8.02 25.00
N ILE A 186 13.16 6.82 25.54
CA ILE A 186 13.86 6.33 26.73
C ILE A 186 15.37 6.25 26.46
N LEU A 187 15.77 5.61 25.37
CA LEU A 187 17.18 5.49 24.98
C LEU A 187 17.82 6.85 24.73
N HIS A 188 17.07 7.80 24.17
CA HIS A 188 17.55 9.17 23.97
C HIS A 188 17.84 9.87 25.29
N LYS A 189 16.98 9.71 26.30
CA LYS A 189 17.19 10.27 27.65
C LYS A 189 18.43 9.67 28.31
N GLU A 190 18.61 8.35 28.23
CA GLU A 190 19.82 7.68 28.76
C GLU A 190 21.09 8.18 28.06
N LEU A 191 21.06 8.32 26.73
CA LEU A 191 22.19 8.86 25.98
C LEU A 191 22.50 10.30 26.37
N GLN A 192 21.49 11.15 26.56
CA GLN A 192 21.67 12.53 27.02
C GLN A 192 22.34 12.58 28.40
N GLU A 193 21.94 11.71 29.33
CA GLU A 193 22.54 11.63 30.66
C GLU A 193 24.01 11.23 30.59
N THR A 194 24.35 10.21 29.80
CA THR A 194 25.75 9.78 29.62
C THR A 194 26.62 10.85 28.96
N VAL A 195 26.09 11.59 27.98
CA VAL A 195 26.81 12.72 27.37
C VAL A 195 27.06 13.82 28.41
N LYS A 196 26.07 14.11 29.27
CA LYS A 196 26.20 15.12 30.32
C LYS A 196 27.26 14.72 31.36
N THR A 197 27.30 13.46 31.79
CA THR A 197 28.31 12.98 32.74
C THR A 197 29.70 13.04 32.12
N LEU A 198 29.87 12.54 30.89
CA LEU A 198 31.15 12.61 30.17
C LEU A 198 31.61 14.06 29.98
N SER A 199 30.72 14.99 29.64
CA SER A 199 31.05 16.41 29.51
C SER A 199 31.57 17.00 30.82
N ASN A 200 30.94 16.67 31.95
CA ASN A 200 31.37 17.12 33.27
C ASN A 200 32.74 16.54 33.66
N ASP A 201 32.97 15.25 33.40
CA ASP A 201 34.25 14.61 33.66
C ASP A 201 35.37 15.21 32.80
N THR A 202 35.08 15.52 31.53
CA THR A 202 36.04 16.15 30.63
C THR A 202 36.43 17.55 31.12
N ALA A 203 35.45 18.33 31.61
CA ALA A 203 35.70 19.64 32.21
C ALA A 203 36.56 19.54 33.47
N ARG A 204 36.26 18.57 34.36
CA ARG A 204 37.04 18.32 35.58
C ARG A 204 38.48 17.92 35.25
N LEU A 205 38.67 16.96 34.35
CA LEU A 205 39.99 16.50 33.93
C LEU A 205 40.79 17.61 33.24
N SER A 206 40.14 18.48 32.47
CA SER A 206 40.80 19.65 31.87
C SER A 206 41.33 20.62 32.93
N GLU A 207 40.53 20.86 33.97
CA GLU A 207 40.91 21.74 35.08
C GLU A 207 42.05 21.15 35.93
N GLU A 208 41.99 19.86 36.25
CA GLU A 208 43.07 19.16 36.93
C GLU A 208 44.36 19.19 36.09
N ASN A 209 44.27 18.94 34.78
CA ASN A 209 45.42 19.03 33.88
C ASN A 209 46.01 20.44 33.84
N ARG A 210 45.18 21.48 33.90
CA ARG A 210 45.64 22.87 33.97
C ARG A 210 46.42 23.11 35.26
N SER A 211 45.86 22.71 36.40
CA SER A 211 46.51 22.81 37.72
C SER A 211 47.83 22.05 37.77
N ILE A 212 47.87 20.82 37.24
CA ILE A 212 49.10 20.01 37.16
C ILE A 212 50.15 20.69 36.27
N LYS A 213 49.75 21.26 35.12
CA LYS A 213 50.69 21.96 34.25
C LYS A 213 51.26 23.22 34.92
N GLU A 214 50.44 23.97 35.65
CA GLU A 214 50.88 25.16 36.38
C GLU A 214 51.86 24.79 37.51
N THR A 215 51.56 23.77 38.30
CA THR A 215 52.45 23.28 39.37
C THR A 215 53.76 22.71 38.81
N LEU A 216 53.70 21.94 37.71
CA LEU A 216 54.89 21.45 37.02
C LEU A 216 55.76 22.61 36.52
N LEU A 217 55.15 23.66 35.95
CA LEU A 217 55.88 24.82 35.45
C LEU A 217 56.57 25.58 36.58
N ASP A 218 55.90 25.76 37.72
CA ASP A 218 56.45 26.40 38.91
C ASP A 218 57.62 25.58 39.50
N LEU A 219 57.48 24.26 39.61
CA LEU A 219 58.57 23.37 40.05
C LEU A 219 59.79 23.43 39.11
N GLN A 220 59.56 23.39 37.79
CA GLN A 220 60.63 23.55 36.80
C GLN A 220 61.31 24.92 36.94
N ALA A 221 60.55 26.01 37.07
CA ALA A 221 61.10 27.35 37.23
C ALA A 221 61.92 27.50 38.52
N ARG A 222 61.47 26.91 39.64
CA ARG A 222 62.23 26.88 40.91
C ARG A 222 63.53 26.10 40.77
N SER A 223 63.49 24.92 40.16
CA SER A 223 64.67 24.07 39.95
C SER A 223 65.74 24.72 39.07
N MET A 224 65.32 25.58 38.14
CA MET A 224 66.17 26.27 37.16
C MET A 224 66.61 27.68 37.59
N ARG A 225 66.17 28.19 38.75
CA ARG A 225 66.39 29.58 39.19
C ARG A 225 67.87 29.95 39.36
N ASP A 226 68.67 28.97 39.79
CA ASP A 226 70.11 29.12 40.04
C ASP A 226 70.94 28.81 38.80
N ASN A 227 70.31 28.63 37.65
CA ASN A 227 70.97 28.27 36.40
C ASN A 227 71.17 29.50 35.51
N LEU A 228 72.37 29.66 34.97
CA LEU A 228 72.63 30.58 33.86
C LEU A 228 72.92 29.80 32.58
N VAL A 229 72.43 30.34 31.47
CA VAL A 229 72.72 29.91 30.11
C VAL A 229 73.71 30.87 29.50
N ILE A 230 74.88 30.35 29.13
CA ILE A 230 75.95 31.09 28.50
C ILE A 230 76.06 30.62 27.05
N ALA A 231 75.82 31.51 26.09
CA ALA A 231 75.88 31.19 24.66
C ALA A 231 77.02 31.96 23.97
N GLY A 232 77.51 31.38 22.86
CA GLY A 232 78.56 31.99 22.03
C GLY A 232 79.96 31.44 22.28
N ILE A 233 80.17 30.60 23.30
CA ILE A 233 81.48 29.99 23.59
C ILE A 233 81.76 28.86 22.58
N PRO A 234 82.86 28.91 21.79
CA PRO A 234 83.24 27.85 20.85
C PRO A 234 83.34 26.47 21.53
N GLU A 235 83.07 25.40 20.79
CA GLU A 235 83.16 24.02 21.30
C GLU A 235 84.50 23.39 20.92
N GLU A 236 85.20 22.84 21.91
CA GLU A 236 86.43 22.05 21.72
C GLU A 236 86.25 20.60 22.17
N ALA A 237 87.04 19.68 21.60
CA ALA A 237 86.97 18.27 21.95
C ALA A 237 87.68 17.99 23.28
N GLY A 238 87.00 17.33 24.22
CA GLY A 238 87.55 17.06 25.55
C GLY A 238 87.60 18.29 26.46
N GLU A 239 86.83 19.34 26.13
CA GLU A 239 86.75 20.55 26.93
C GLU A 239 86.20 20.27 28.34
N ASP A 240 86.67 21.04 29.31
CA ASP A 240 86.08 21.11 30.64
C ASP A 240 85.17 22.35 30.73
N PRO A 241 83.83 22.16 30.70
CA PRO A 241 82.88 23.26 30.71
C PRO A 241 83.01 24.15 31.95
N GLU A 242 83.43 23.61 33.09
CA GLU A 242 83.52 24.38 34.34
C GLU A 242 84.69 25.35 34.30
N ASN A 243 85.87 24.87 33.88
CA ASN A 243 87.06 25.71 33.68
C ASN A 243 86.85 26.77 32.59
N ILE A 244 86.12 26.43 31.52
CA ILE A 244 85.72 27.38 30.49
C ILE A 244 84.83 28.48 31.07
N VAL A 245 83.84 28.12 31.89
CA VAL A 245 82.95 29.12 32.52
C VAL A 245 83.71 30.01 33.48
N ASN A 246 84.62 29.47 34.31
CA ASN A 246 85.46 30.28 35.20
C ASN A 246 86.35 31.26 34.43
N SER A 247 87.03 30.77 33.38
CA SER A 247 87.87 31.62 32.51
C SER A 247 87.04 32.70 31.81
N PHE A 248 85.83 32.35 31.37
CA PHE A 248 84.90 33.28 30.74
C PHE A 248 84.46 34.38 31.71
N ILE A 249 84.13 34.02 32.96
CA ILE A 249 83.72 34.97 34.00
C ILE A 249 84.88 35.93 34.34
N GLU A 250 86.11 35.43 34.42
CA GLU A 250 87.28 36.26 34.70
C GLU A 250 87.56 37.26 33.56
N VAL A 251 87.67 36.75 32.33
CA VAL A 251 88.13 37.54 31.17
C VAL A 251 87.02 38.43 30.61
N HIS A 252 85.85 37.88 30.34
CA HIS A 252 84.78 38.59 29.62
C HIS A 252 83.82 39.34 30.55
N LEU A 253 83.62 38.87 31.79
CA LEU A 253 82.80 39.58 32.79
C LEU A 253 83.64 40.44 33.75
N LYS A 254 84.98 40.47 33.58
CA LYS A 254 85.93 41.31 34.33
C LYS A 254 85.79 41.17 35.85
N LEU A 255 85.54 39.95 36.33
CA LEU A 255 85.50 39.67 37.76
C LEU A 255 86.91 39.35 38.29
N PRO A 256 87.31 39.89 39.45
CA PRO A 256 88.62 39.59 40.04
C PRO A 256 88.80 38.09 40.27
N LYS A 257 90.02 37.57 40.04
CA LYS A 257 90.37 36.15 40.26
C LYS A 257 89.93 35.63 41.63
N GLU A 258 90.08 36.44 42.67
CA GLU A 258 89.69 36.10 44.05
C GLU A 258 88.18 35.85 44.20
N GLU A 259 87.34 36.55 43.43
CA GLU A 259 85.89 36.35 43.45
C GLU A 259 85.48 35.15 42.60
N VAL A 260 86.15 34.91 41.47
CA VAL A 260 85.88 33.74 40.63
C VAL A 260 86.20 32.44 41.36
N GLN A 261 87.30 32.39 42.12
CA GLN A 261 87.67 31.22 42.93
C GLN A 261 86.65 30.87 44.03
N LYS A 262 85.82 31.82 44.47
CA LYS A 262 84.76 31.58 45.45
C LYS A 262 83.49 31.01 44.83
N ILE A 263 83.34 31.08 43.50
CA ILE A 263 82.15 30.59 42.81
C ILE A 263 82.19 29.06 42.76
N SER A 264 81.14 28.42 43.27
CA SER A 264 80.95 26.98 43.19
C SER A 264 79.72 26.62 42.37
N PHE A 265 79.83 25.52 41.62
CA PHE A 265 78.78 25.02 40.76
C PHE A 265 78.32 23.64 41.24
N HIS A 266 77.01 23.37 41.19
CA HIS A 266 76.50 22.01 41.31
C HIS A 266 76.81 21.18 40.06
N ARG A 267 76.68 21.80 38.88
CA ARG A 267 76.88 21.15 37.58
C ARG A 267 77.04 22.16 36.46
N VAL A 268 78.02 21.96 35.60
CA VAL A 268 78.23 22.72 34.36
C VAL A 268 78.28 21.77 33.17
N HIS A 269 77.52 22.05 32.11
CA HIS A 269 77.48 21.19 30.93
C HIS A 269 76.96 21.93 29.69
N ARG A 270 77.32 21.45 28.50
CA ARG A 270 76.72 21.91 27.22
C ARG A 270 75.27 21.43 27.11
N LEU A 271 74.39 22.32 26.65
CA LEU A 271 72.97 22.07 26.49
C LEU A 271 72.67 21.43 25.13
N GLY A 272 72.05 20.24 25.15
CA GLY A 272 71.61 19.51 23.95
C GLY A 272 72.69 18.61 23.34
N GLY A 273 72.28 17.78 22.36
CA GLY A 273 73.17 16.86 21.65
C GLY A 273 74.15 17.58 20.71
N LYS A 274 75.34 17.00 20.52
CA LYS A 274 76.39 17.56 19.66
C LYS A 274 75.88 17.70 18.23
N ARG A 275 76.06 18.90 17.65
CA ARG A 275 75.62 19.19 16.29
C ARG A 275 76.74 18.82 15.30
N PRO A 276 76.40 18.32 14.10
CA PRO A 276 77.40 18.00 13.08
C PRO A 276 78.03 19.26 12.49
N ASP A 277 77.32 20.39 12.53
CA ASP A 277 77.76 21.68 12.04
C ASP A 277 78.22 22.57 13.21
N ASN A 278 79.51 22.90 13.25
CA ASN A 278 80.12 23.69 14.33
C ASN A 278 79.87 25.20 14.20
N GLN A 279 79.03 25.62 13.24
CA GLN A 279 78.70 27.03 13.00
C GLN A 279 77.93 27.70 14.15
N ARG A 280 77.25 26.92 15.00
CA ARG A 280 76.52 27.46 16.17
C ARG A 280 76.86 26.66 17.41
N PRO A 281 77.76 27.16 18.27
CA PRO A 281 78.14 26.45 19.49
C PRO A 281 76.93 26.29 20.41
N ARG A 282 76.83 25.12 21.06
CA ARG A 282 75.81 24.84 22.07
C ARG A 282 76.04 25.73 23.28
N PRO A 283 74.96 26.30 23.84
CA PRO A 283 75.09 27.08 25.05
C PRO A 283 75.47 26.16 26.22
N ILE A 284 76.23 26.70 27.17
CA ILE A 284 76.58 26.04 28.43
C ILE A 284 75.52 26.41 29.47
N VAL A 285 75.06 25.43 30.25
CA VAL A 285 74.26 25.66 31.44
C VAL A 285 75.14 25.46 32.66
N ALA A 286 75.26 26.49 33.48
CA ALA A 286 75.96 26.47 34.75
C ALA A 286 74.94 26.63 35.89
N LYS A 287 74.83 25.60 36.75
CA LYS A 287 74.01 25.64 37.97
C LYS A 287 74.88 26.04 39.15
N PHE A 288 74.65 27.22 39.68
CA PHE A 288 75.39 27.75 40.81
C PHE A 288 74.95 27.06 42.11
N GLU A 289 75.86 26.96 43.08
CA GLU A 289 75.50 26.51 44.43
C GLU A 289 74.79 27.58 45.23
N HIS A 290 75.15 28.85 45.01
CA HIS A 290 74.59 29.97 45.73
C HIS A 290 73.94 30.99 44.77
N TYR A 291 72.66 31.26 45.00
CA TYR A 291 71.88 32.25 44.24
C TYR A 291 72.56 33.63 44.17
N LYS A 292 73.22 34.06 45.25
CA LYS A 292 73.94 35.35 45.30
C LYS A 292 75.10 35.42 44.29
N GLN A 293 75.84 34.32 44.11
CA GLN A 293 76.94 34.24 43.15
C GLN A 293 76.39 34.30 41.72
N LYS A 294 75.30 33.58 41.45
CA LYS A 294 74.61 33.63 40.17
C LYS A 294 74.15 35.05 39.81
N GLU A 295 73.54 35.77 40.75
CA GLU A 295 73.10 37.15 40.51
C GLU A 295 74.28 38.12 40.33
N LEU A 296 75.39 37.91 41.05
CA LEU A 296 76.62 38.67 40.84
C LEU A 296 77.13 38.51 39.40
N VAL A 297 77.28 37.27 38.93
CA VAL A 297 77.72 36.97 37.55
C VAL A 297 76.75 37.58 36.53
N LYS A 298 75.45 37.42 36.74
CA LYS A 298 74.41 37.98 35.86
C LYS A 298 74.45 39.51 35.81
N SER A 299 74.74 40.18 36.91
CA SER A 299 74.82 41.66 36.97
C SER A 299 75.92 42.23 36.07
N ARG A 300 77.00 41.46 35.87
CA ARG A 300 78.12 41.81 34.99
C ARG A 300 77.84 41.57 33.50
N GLY A 301 76.68 41.02 33.15
CA GLY A 301 76.30 40.78 31.75
C GLY A 301 76.29 42.03 30.86
N ARG A 302 76.26 43.25 31.44
CA ARG A 302 76.40 44.51 30.69
C ARG A 302 77.78 44.66 30.03
N GLU A 303 78.82 44.03 30.58
CA GLU A 303 80.18 44.03 30.01
C GLU A 303 80.25 43.28 28.68
N LEU A 304 79.28 42.39 28.41
CA LEU A 304 79.19 41.63 27.16
C LEU A 304 78.53 42.41 26.02
N LYS A 305 78.17 43.67 26.25
CA LYS A 305 77.62 44.52 25.19
C LYS A 305 78.62 44.60 24.04
N ASP A 306 78.12 44.47 22.81
CA ASP A 306 78.90 44.49 21.57
C ASP A 306 79.80 43.25 21.34
N THR A 307 79.63 42.20 22.16
CA THR A 307 80.24 40.88 21.93
C THR A 307 79.23 39.88 21.35
N HIS A 308 79.71 38.74 20.86
CA HIS A 308 78.86 37.63 20.39
C HIS A 308 78.39 36.70 21.53
N TYR A 309 78.81 36.97 22.77
CA TYR A 309 78.44 36.18 23.94
C TYR A 309 77.12 36.67 24.55
N SER A 310 76.41 35.75 25.20
CA SER A 310 75.22 36.11 25.97
C SER A 310 75.11 35.30 27.25
N VAL A 311 74.67 35.96 28.33
CA VAL A 311 74.42 35.33 29.64
C VAL A 311 72.99 35.65 30.03
N ASN A 312 72.16 34.62 30.16
CA ASN A 312 70.74 34.75 30.47
C ASN A 312 70.30 33.72 31.52
N ASP A 313 69.23 34.01 32.26
CA ASP A 313 68.61 32.99 33.12
C ASP A 313 68.08 31.82 32.28
N GLN A 314 68.17 30.61 32.81
CA GLN A 314 67.52 29.46 32.21
C GLN A 314 66.03 29.46 32.55
N PHE A 315 65.16 29.26 31.54
CA PHE A 315 63.73 29.12 31.73
C PHE A 315 63.20 27.80 31.17
N PRO A 316 62.13 27.25 31.77
CA PRO A 316 61.38 26.14 31.20
C PRO A 316 60.93 26.42 29.76
N GLY A 317 60.81 25.36 28.95
CA GLY A 317 60.45 25.48 27.53
C GLY A 317 59.11 26.18 27.27
N GLU A 318 58.12 26.00 28.16
CA GLU A 318 56.83 26.71 28.10
C GLU A 318 57.01 28.24 28.25
N ILE A 319 57.82 28.69 29.22
CA ILE A 319 58.12 30.13 29.40
C ILE A 319 58.89 30.67 28.19
N LEU A 320 59.84 29.91 27.64
CA LEU A 320 60.55 30.31 26.41
C LEU A 320 59.60 30.44 25.21
N ARG A 321 58.61 29.55 25.07
CA ARG A 321 57.56 29.64 24.05
C ARG A 321 56.73 30.91 24.21
N ARG A 322 56.25 31.19 25.43
CA ARG A 322 55.52 32.45 25.73
C ARG A 322 56.36 33.68 25.39
N ARG A 323 57.63 33.70 25.80
CA ARG A 323 58.57 34.80 25.49
C ARG A 323 58.76 35.04 24.00
N LYS A 324 58.77 33.99 23.17
CA LYS A 324 58.88 34.11 21.71
C LYS A 324 57.77 34.99 21.12
N ILE A 325 56.58 34.95 21.72
CA ILE A 325 55.42 35.77 21.36
C ILE A 325 55.54 37.19 21.97
N LEU A 326 56.02 37.30 23.22
CA LEU A 326 56.13 38.59 23.93
C LEU A 326 57.23 39.51 23.39
N PHE A 327 58.35 38.98 22.89
CA PHE A 327 59.46 39.81 22.43
C PHE A 327 59.14 40.69 21.20
N PRO A 328 58.44 40.21 20.17
CA PRO A 328 57.90 41.05 19.09
C PRO A 328 56.97 42.16 19.61
N LEU A 329 56.05 41.82 20.52
CA LEU A 329 55.13 42.80 21.13
C LEU A 329 55.91 43.88 21.88
N ARG A 330 56.90 43.49 22.69
CA ARG A 330 57.78 44.43 23.40
C ARG A 330 58.47 45.40 22.42
N ARG A 331 59.00 44.90 21.29
CA ARG A 331 59.65 45.75 20.28
C ARG A 331 58.69 46.77 19.67
N LYS A 332 57.44 46.36 19.40
CA LYS A 332 56.39 47.27 18.91
C LYS A 332 56.12 48.41 19.89
N HIS A 333 55.98 48.11 21.18
CA HIS A 333 55.76 49.13 22.22
C HIS A 333 56.98 50.06 22.40
N LEU A 334 58.20 49.52 22.37
CA LEU A 334 59.41 50.33 22.43
C LEU A 334 59.52 51.28 21.22
N SER A 335 59.15 50.81 20.03
CA SER A 335 59.15 51.63 18.80
C SER A 335 58.10 52.75 18.84
N ALA A 336 57.02 52.54 19.59
CA ALA A 336 56.00 53.54 19.87
C ALA A 336 56.38 54.50 21.02
N GLY A 337 57.61 54.44 21.54
CA GLY A 337 58.09 55.31 22.63
C GLY A 337 57.66 54.88 24.03
N ALA A 338 56.93 53.76 24.18
CA ALA A 338 56.45 53.28 25.46
C ALA A 338 57.50 52.43 26.20
N ARG A 339 57.53 52.51 27.53
CA ARG A 339 58.38 51.66 28.38
C ARG A 339 57.78 50.26 28.51
N ALA A 340 58.43 49.26 27.92
CA ALA A 340 57.98 47.87 27.96
C ALA A 340 59.08 46.90 28.43
N VAL A 341 58.77 46.04 29.41
CA VAL A 341 59.70 45.06 29.99
C VAL A 341 59.06 43.68 30.04
N VAL A 342 59.78 42.65 29.61
CA VAL A 342 59.36 41.25 29.79
C VAL A 342 60.04 40.72 31.05
N ALA A 343 59.25 40.29 32.03
CA ALA A 343 59.71 39.67 33.26
C ALA A 343 59.09 38.28 33.38
N VAL A 344 59.94 37.26 33.51
CA VAL A 344 59.55 35.83 33.50
C VAL A 344 58.73 35.52 32.25
N ASP A 345 57.41 35.40 32.34
CA ASP A 345 56.49 35.08 31.24
C ASP A 345 55.44 36.16 31.00
N LYS A 346 55.63 37.37 31.55
CA LYS A 346 54.69 38.49 31.43
C LYS A 346 55.35 39.72 30.80
N LEU A 347 54.56 40.48 30.05
CA LEU A 347 54.93 41.78 29.50
C LEU A 347 54.32 42.88 30.35
N PHE A 348 55.15 43.79 30.86
CA PHE A 348 54.75 44.96 31.62
C PHE A 348 54.93 46.21 30.77
N PHE A 349 53.89 47.03 30.66
CA PHE A 349 53.90 48.35 30.02
C PHE A 349 53.37 49.37 31.03
N GLU A 350 54.02 50.51 31.20
CA GLU A 350 53.54 51.60 32.10
C GLU A 350 53.14 51.15 33.52
N ARG A 351 53.80 50.11 34.07
CA ARG A 351 53.49 49.45 35.35
C ARG A 351 52.18 48.65 35.42
N GLN A 352 51.49 48.43 34.30
CA GLN A 352 50.39 47.46 34.20
C GLN A 352 50.87 46.17 33.51
N ALA A 353 50.38 45.02 34.00
CA ALA A 353 50.68 43.72 33.40
C ALA A 353 49.68 43.44 32.26
N VAL A 354 50.16 43.07 31.07
CA VAL A 354 49.29 42.46 30.06
C VAL A 354 49.06 41.00 30.46
N PRO A 355 47.82 40.52 30.56
CA PRO A 355 47.57 39.08 30.59
C PRO A 355 48.21 38.46 29.35
N GLY A 356 49.04 37.43 29.52
CA GLY A 356 49.46 36.62 28.38
C GLY A 356 48.23 36.00 27.71
N PRO A 357 48.32 35.66 26.40
CA PRO A 357 47.26 34.89 25.75
C PRO A 357 47.05 33.53 26.42
#